data_AF-A0AAX4JQT0-F1
#
_entry.id   AF-A0AAX4JQT0-F1
#
_cell.length_a   1.000
_cell.length_b   1.000
_cell.length_c   1.000
_cell.angle_alpha   90.00
_cell.angle_beta   90.00
_cell.angle_gamma   90.00
#
_symmetry.space_group_name_H-M   'P 1'
#
loop_
_entity.id
_entity.type
_entity.pdbx_description
1 polymer ?
#
loop_
_entity_poly.entity_id
_entity_poly.type
_entity_poly.pdbx_seq_one_letter_code
_entity_poly.pdbx_strand_id
1 'polypeptide(L)'
;MPRDLGDRAQDFREKWLAPSGGWLAEIVILLSDTTGIWDIIILSGIFVGTWIILRTSPMEIALILGFGFDLVIPLQYYNSEYFSSRHKDHLQDYWPTFMMGCIVEGVSFFLLHPDLFTLIVCIKTTFCLFMWLSKDKHGLALKSRTPRADRSGNNSEHPARSHRSSGRSGGNESSDDSDSSRPPRDSSGQGSNAASSNMPQSKYVKDPYKYLKRAGYKDPAIAGMILTMNQADKERAKKMFNGWRKEKDPKDIARRNKEYAERAKKSGWKPSSSSSSTEQTSDPATQVRQQTSQLNDDGPSNMPTSYHIPTSKAYKELKKAGYEDQAIAGMMIGMNMSDYSQAMNNYKIWTSEKDPAQIKRRNESHGNTSKKGGYPDKFKMNQYVGGPPSERLKKKLGIPVGSVKKVENLLNSKQYSEKNVPKELKKKIIDVLKNPKDENEITKVINTLKSFGIDVQGQPEFRDGFGSSDGKGGYRDIVLKNDDRTALIKSMVSKRIYTNEQVNQWSNYLKQPLSRNELEEKVIPFAKKIDCYLGEGYHGTGPHRFDPKKLENIKEAIKDTCHVSASMLDHMILKAINQKDPKKAQDMLNNWATNGMSHQEFEQYRKEIDWA
;
A
#
# COMPACT_ATOMS: atom_id res chain seq x y z
N MET A 1 12.76 15.75 -19.52
CA MET A 1 14.00 15.49 -18.74
C MET A 1 14.24 13.99 -18.66
N PRO A 2 15.49 13.50 -18.83
CA PRO A 2 15.80 12.10 -18.60
C PRO A 2 15.49 11.75 -17.13
N ARG A 3 14.77 10.65 -16.90
CA ARG A 3 14.51 10.16 -15.53
C ARG A 3 15.82 9.91 -14.80
N ASP A 4 15.87 10.29 -13.52
CA ASP A 4 17.00 9.97 -12.63
C ASP A 4 17.23 8.45 -12.62
N LEU A 5 18.50 8.06 -12.56
CA LEU A 5 18.91 6.65 -12.46
C LEU A 5 18.35 6.03 -11.17
N GLY A 6 18.21 6.82 -10.10
CA GLY A 6 17.56 6.41 -8.85
C GLY A 6 16.11 5.96 -9.07
N ASP A 7 15.31 6.76 -9.77
CA ASP A 7 13.91 6.42 -10.07
C ASP A 7 13.80 5.15 -10.93
N ARG A 8 14.75 4.95 -11.85
CA ARG A 8 14.80 3.73 -12.69
C ARG A 8 15.17 2.50 -11.90
N ALA A 9 16.11 2.62 -10.96
CA ALA A 9 16.48 1.52 -10.07
C ALA A 9 15.33 1.15 -9.14
N GLN A 10 14.64 2.14 -8.56
CA GLN A 10 13.46 1.91 -7.74
C GLN A 10 12.31 1.28 -8.55
N ASP A 11 12.07 1.79 -9.77
CA ASP A 11 11.12 1.20 -10.72
C ASP A 11 11.47 -0.27 -11.03
N PHE A 12 12.75 -0.60 -11.17
CA PHE A 12 13.22 -1.96 -11.41
C PHE A 12 12.95 -2.85 -10.20
N ARG A 13 13.28 -2.37 -8.99
CA ARG A 13 13.01 -3.06 -7.73
C ARG A 13 11.54 -3.37 -7.54
N GLU A 14 10.67 -2.37 -7.68
CA GLU A 14 9.25 -2.51 -7.40
C GLU A 14 8.49 -3.32 -8.47
N LYS A 15 8.94 -3.28 -9.73
CA LYS A 15 8.21 -3.91 -10.84
C LYS A 15 8.74 -5.27 -11.25
N TRP A 16 10.03 -5.52 -11.04
CA TRP A 16 10.70 -6.75 -11.48
C TRP A 16 11.10 -7.60 -10.28
N LEU A 17 12.00 -7.10 -9.43
CA LEU A 17 12.58 -7.89 -8.33
C LEU A 17 11.56 -8.24 -7.23
N ALA A 18 10.81 -7.26 -6.72
CA ALA A 18 9.87 -7.50 -5.63
C ALA A 18 8.70 -8.41 -6.04
N PRO A 19 8.13 -8.28 -7.26
CA PRO A 19 7.10 -9.21 -7.73
C PRO A 19 7.65 -10.59 -8.10
N SER A 20 8.88 -10.69 -8.62
CA SER A 20 9.48 -11.99 -8.95
C SER A 20 9.79 -12.81 -7.70
N GLY A 21 10.04 -12.16 -6.57
CA GLY A 21 10.29 -12.78 -5.27
C GLY A 21 11.53 -13.69 -5.25
N GLY A 22 11.64 -14.47 -4.19
CA GLY A 22 12.64 -15.52 -4.04
C GLY A 22 14.00 -15.04 -3.55
N TRP A 23 14.89 -15.99 -3.29
CA TRP A 23 16.18 -15.76 -2.64
C TRP A 23 17.04 -14.76 -3.42
N LEU A 24 17.05 -14.81 -4.75
CA LEU A 24 17.88 -13.92 -5.57
C LEU A 24 17.41 -12.47 -5.44
N ALA A 25 16.10 -12.23 -5.49
CA ALA A 25 15.56 -10.88 -5.32
C ALA A 25 15.80 -10.36 -3.89
N GLU A 26 15.63 -11.21 -2.87
CA GLU A 26 15.89 -10.86 -1.48
C GLU A 26 17.37 -10.51 -1.24
N ILE A 27 18.30 -11.30 -1.78
CA ILE A 27 19.75 -11.02 -1.67
C ILE A 27 20.11 -9.73 -2.40
N VAL A 28 19.62 -9.53 -3.63
CA VAL A 28 19.93 -8.31 -4.40
C VAL A 28 19.41 -7.07 -3.66
N ILE A 29 18.18 -7.14 -3.15
CA ILE A 29 17.56 -6.06 -2.38
C ILE A 29 18.35 -5.81 -1.08
N LEU A 30 18.73 -6.86 -0.35
CA LEU A 30 19.49 -6.73 0.89
C LEU A 30 20.87 -6.10 0.65
N LEU A 31 21.58 -6.54 -0.39
CA LEU A 31 22.87 -5.98 -0.79
C LEU A 31 22.72 -4.52 -1.24
N SER A 32 21.65 -4.20 -1.96
CA SER A 32 21.33 -2.84 -2.40
C SER A 32 21.08 -1.92 -1.21
N ASP A 33 20.27 -2.37 -0.24
CA ASP A 33 19.97 -1.61 0.98
C ASP A 33 21.20 -1.43 1.89
N THR A 34 22.10 -2.42 1.93
CA THR A 34 23.29 -2.37 2.79
C THR A 34 24.46 -1.59 2.18
N THR A 35 24.68 -1.72 0.88
CA THR A 35 25.82 -1.09 0.18
C THR A 35 25.48 0.26 -0.45
N GLY A 36 24.18 0.54 -0.67
CA GLY A 36 23.71 1.70 -1.43
C GLY A 36 23.96 1.59 -2.94
N ILE A 37 24.43 0.43 -3.43
CA ILE A 37 24.63 0.17 -4.86
C ILE A 37 23.28 -0.20 -5.48
N TRP A 38 23.02 0.26 -6.71
CA TRP A 38 21.76 -0.01 -7.39
C TRP A 38 21.55 -1.51 -7.69
N ASP A 39 20.29 -1.95 -7.55
CA ASP A 39 19.89 -3.35 -7.73
C ASP A 39 20.34 -3.93 -9.08
N ILE A 40 20.29 -3.14 -10.15
CA ILE A 40 20.70 -3.56 -11.49
C ILE A 40 22.20 -3.86 -11.58
N ILE A 41 23.04 -3.09 -10.89
CA ILE A 41 24.51 -3.27 -10.87
C ILE A 41 24.85 -4.54 -10.09
N ILE A 42 24.21 -4.74 -8.94
CA ILE A 42 24.39 -5.94 -8.12
C ILE A 42 23.94 -7.19 -8.90
N LEU A 43 22.76 -7.13 -9.51
CA LEU A 43 22.24 -8.24 -10.32
C LEU A 43 23.15 -8.54 -11.51
N SER A 44 23.66 -7.53 -12.22
CA SER A 44 24.63 -7.72 -13.29
C SER A 44 25.95 -8.32 -12.79
N GLY A 45 26.43 -7.90 -11.60
CA GLY A 45 27.63 -8.45 -10.98
C GLY A 45 27.48 -9.94 -10.64
N ILE A 46 26.35 -10.32 -10.02
CA ILE A 46 26.01 -11.72 -9.75
C ILE A 46 25.97 -12.50 -11.06
N PHE A 47 25.29 -11.97 -12.07
CA PHE A 47 25.15 -12.63 -13.36
C PHE A 47 26.49 -12.88 -14.07
N VAL A 48 27.36 -11.87 -14.14
CA VAL A 48 28.70 -11.99 -14.73
C VAL A 48 29.55 -12.97 -13.91
N GLY A 49 29.50 -12.90 -12.58
CA GLY A 49 30.21 -13.84 -11.71
C GLY A 49 29.79 -15.29 -11.92
N THR A 50 28.47 -15.55 -11.99
CA THR A 50 27.93 -16.89 -12.28
C THR A 50 28.36 -17.38 -13.65
N TRP A 51 28.33 -16.53 -14.69
CA TRP A 51 28.80 -16.88 -16.02
C TRP A 51 30.27 -17.26 -16.05
N ILE A 52 31.14 -16.49 -15.37
CA ILE A 52 32.57 -16.80 -15.29
C ILE A 52 32.76 -18.17 -14.66
N ILE A 53 32.11 -18.44 -13.52
CA ILE A 53 32.21 -19.73 -12.82
C ILE A 53 31.76 -20.88 -13.73
N LEU A 54 30.64 -20.75 -14.43
CA LEU A 54 30.14 -21.78 -15.35
C LEU A 54 31.08 -22.00 -16.54
N ARG A 55 31.68 -20.94 -17.07
CA ARG A 55 32.60 -20.99 -18.23
C ARG A 55 33.98 -21.54 -17.91
N THR A 56 34.46 -21.36 -16.68
CA THR A 56 35.75 -21.88 -16.24
C THR A 56 35.65 -23.28 -15.62
N SER A 57 34.44 -23.77 -15.36
CA SER A 57 34.21 -25.10 -14.80
C SER A 57 34.34 -26.20 -15.86
N PRO A 58 34.82 -27.39 -15.48
CA PRO A 58 34.64 -28.61 -16.28
C PRO A 58 33.17 -28.80 -16.67
N MET A 59 32.91 -29.38 -17.84
CA MET A 59 31.55 -29.48 -18.39
C MET A 59 30.58 -30.21 -17.46
N GLU A 60 31.03 -31.22 -16.74
CA GLU A 60 30.23 -31.99 -15.78
C GLU A 60 29.81 -31.12 -14.60
N ILE A 61 30.73 -30.28 -14.12
CA ILE A 61 30.45 -29.34 -13.02
C ILE A 61 29.52 -28.23 -13.50
N ALA A 62 29.75 -27.70 -14.71
CA ALA A 62 28.88 -26.69 -15.31
C ALA A 62 27.44 -27.20 -15.48
N LEU A 63 27.26 -28.45 -15.93
CA LEU A 63 25.96 -29.11 -16.04
C LEU A 63 25.24 -29.15 -14.69
N ILE A 64 25.92 -29.60 -13.63
CA ILE A 64 25.33 -29.71 -12.29
C ILE A 64 24.97 -28.32 -11.73
N LEU A 65 25.87 -27.34 -11.89
CA LEU A 65 25.66 -25.97 -11.41
C LEU A 65 24.51 -25.28 -12.17
N GLY A 66 24.45 -25.39 -13.49
CA GLY A 66 23.38 -24.84 -14.31
C GLY A 66 22.02 -25.46 -13.98
N PHE A 67 21.97 -26.79 -13.86
CA PHE A 67 20.77 -27.50 -13.42
C PHE A 67 20.32 -27.05 -12.02
N GLY A 68 21.25 -26.97 -11.07
CA GLY A 68 20.97 -26.52 -9.71
C GLY A 68 20.40 -25.10 -9.68
N PHE A 69 21.01 -24.16 -10.39
CA PHE A 69 20.55 -22.78 -10.44
C PHE A 69 19.11 -22.67 -10.96
N ASP A 70 18.80 -23.37 -12.05
CA ASP A 70 17.48 -23.35 -12.66
C ASP A 70 16.43 -24.12 -11.86
N LEU A 71 16.82 -25.16 -11.11
CA LEU A 71 15.93 -25.96 -10.27
C LEU A 71 15.61 -25.27 -8.93
N VAL A 72 16.53 -24.46 -8.39
CA VAL A 72 16.28 -23.70 -7.16
C VAL A 72 15.11 -22.72 -7.37
N ILE A 73 14.94 -22.20 -8.59
CA ILE A 73 13.82 -21.28 -8.92
C ILE A 73 12.48 -21.90 -8.54
N PRO A 74 12.05 -23.08 -9.04
CA PRO A 74 10.79 -23.68 -8.63
C PRO A 74 10.80 -24.25 -7.20
N LEU A 75 11.92 -24.82 -6.74
CA LEU A 75 11.98 -25.48 -5.42
C LEU A 75 11.69 -24.53 -4.26
N GLN A 76 12.19 -23.28 -4.32
CA GLN A 76 11.94 -22.31 -3.25
C GLN A 76 10.44 -22.00 -3.04
N TYR A 77 9.62 -22.13 -4.09
CA TYR A 77 8.19 -21.85 -4.01
C TYR A 77 7.40 -23.07 -3.53
N TYR A 78 7.88 -24.30 -3.74
CA TYR A 78 7.22 -25.50 -3.25
C TYR A 78 7.30 -25.64 -1.72
N ASN A 79 8.35 -25.12 -1.10
CA ASN A 79 8.54 -25.24 0.34
C ASN A 79 7.62 -24.32 1.19
N SER A 80 6.86 -23.42 0.55
CA SER A 80 5.94 -22.51 1.23
C SER A 80 4.58 -22.49 0.53
N GLU A 81 3.54 -22.90 1.24
CA GLU A 81 2.16 -22.93 0.72
C GLU A 81 1.69 -21.54 0.26
N TYR A 82 2.14 -20.49 0.94
CA TYR A 82 1.87 -19.10 0.57
C TYR A 82 2.52 -18.71 -0.77
N PHE A 83 3.79 -19.05 -0.97
CA PHE A 83 4.52 -18.71 -2.18
C PHE A 83 4.11 -19.60 -3.37
N SER A 84 3.85 -20.88 -3.13
CA SER A 84 3.33 -21.84 -4.10
C SER A 84 1.99 -21.37 -4.69
N SER A 85 1.04 -20.99 -3.83
CA SER A 85 -0.28 -20.52 -4.28
C SER A 85 -0.21 -19.21 -5.06
N ARG A 86 0.71 -18.30 -4.67
CA ARG A 86 0.90 -17.01 -5.35
C ARG A 86 1.57 -17.15 -6.72
N HIS A 87 2.52 -18.08 -6.89
CA HIS A 87 3.29 -18.24 -8.13
C HIS A 87 2.91 -19.47 -8.96
N LYS A 88 1.79 -20.13 -8.66
CA LYS A 88 1.34 -21.35 -9.34
C LYS A 88 1.32 -21.23 -10.86
N ASP A 89 0.72 -20.15 -11.39
CA ASP A 89 0.64 -19.92 -12.83
C ASP A 89 2.02 -19.70 -13.46
N HIS A 90 2.94 -19.07 -12.71
CA HIS A 90 4.30 -18.80 -13.16
C HIS A 90 5.14 -20.08 -13.23
N LEU A 91 5.02 -20.94 -12.22
CA LEU A 91 5.64 -22.26 -12.18
C LEU A 91 5.13 -23.14 -13.32
N GLN A 92 3.81 -23.13 -13.57
CA GLN A 92 3.20 -23.93 -14.63
C GLN A 92 3.77 -23.62 -16.01
N ASP A 93 4.10 -22.35 -16.27
CA ASP A 93 4.74 -21.94 -17.52
C ASP A 93 6.27 -22.13 -17.52
N TYR A 94 6.92 -22.15 -16.35
CA TYR A 94 8.37 -22.29 -16.23
C TYR A 94 8.83 -23.72 -16.49
N TRP A 95 8.10 -24.71 -15.94
CA TRP A 95 8.45 -26.13 -16.03
C TRP A 95 8.69 -26.63 -17.45
N PRO A 96 7.81 -26.36 -18.45
CA PRO A 96 8.05 -26.82 -19.82
C PRO A 96 9.34 -26.26 -20.42
N THR A 97 9.64 -24.98 -20.19
CA THR A 97 10.87 -24.36 -20.70
C THR A 97 12.11 -24.94 -20.04
N PHE A 98 12.07 -25.12 -18.72
CA PHE A 98 13.16 -25.76 -17.99
C PHE A 98 13.44 -27.18 -18.51
N MET A 99 12.39 -27.99 -18.67
CA MET A 99 12.52 -29.37 -19.19
C MET A 99 13.07 -29.41 -20.61
N MET A 100 12.55 -28.55 -21.51
CA MET A 100 13.08 -28.44 -22.87
C MET A 100 14.56 -28.02 -22.88
N GLY A 101 14.92 -27.06 -22.03
CA GLY A 101 16.30 -26.64 -21.86
C GLY A 101 17.20 -27.80 -21.40
N CYS A 102 16.77 -28.58 -20.41
CA CYS A 102 17.51 -29.75 -19.92
C CYS A 102 17.69 -30.84 -20.99
N ILE A 103 16.70 -31.04 -21.86
CA ILE A 103 16.83 -32.00 -22.98
C ILE A 103 17.89 -31.49 -23.97
N VAL A 104 17.84 -30.21 -24.36
CA VAL A 104 18.82 -29.60 -25.26
C VAL A 104 20.23 -29.67 -24.67
N GLU A 105 20.35 -29.39 -23.37
CA GLU A 105 21.61 -29.49 -22.62
C GLU A 105 22.13 -30.93 -22.61
N GLY A 106 21.29 -31.92 -22.30
CA GLY A 106 21.66 -33.34 -22.30
C GLY A 106 22.12 -33.85 -23.66
N VAL A 107 21.45 -33.45 -24.75
CA VAL A 107 21.89 -33.79 -26.12
C VAL A 107 23.20 -33.08 -26.46
N SER A 108 23.34 -31.81 -26.09
CA SER A 108 24.54 -31.01 -26.35
C SER A 108 25.77 -31.55 -25.63
N PHE A 109 25.60 -32.12 -24.43
CA PHE A 109 26.68 -32.71 -23.64
C PHE A 109 27.46 -33.80 -24.41
N PHE A 110 26.77 -34.60 -25.24
CA PHE A 110 27.41 -35.67 -26.02
C PHE A 110 27.94 -35.21 -27.38
N LEU A 111 27.40 -34.13 -27.93
CA LEU A 111 27.65 -33.74 -29.33
C LEU A 111 28.63 -32.57 -29.48
N LEU A 112 28.83 -31.75 -28.44
CA LEU A 112 29.55 -30.49 -28.54
C LEU A 112 30.86 -30.50 -27.77
N HIS A 113 31.80 -29.69 -28.23
CA HIS A 113 33.04 -29.41 -27.50
C HIS A 113 32.72 -28.78 -26.12
N PRO A 114 33.50 -29.08 -25.06
CA PRO A 114 33.24 -28.56 -23.71
C PRO A 114 33.01 -27.04 -23.65
N ASP A 115 33.75 -26.27 -24.43
CA ASP A 115 33.57 -24.81 -24.51
C ASP A 115 32.22 -24.40 -25.11
N LEU A 116 31.73 -25.11 -26.12
CA LEU A 116 30.42 -24.78 -26.68
C LEU A 116 29.30 -25.25 -25.76
N PHE A 117 29.51 -26.39 -25.09
CA PHE A 117 28.57 -26.91 -24.10
C PHE A 117 28.37 -25.92 -22.94
N THR A 118 29.43 -25.45 -22.28
CA THR A 118 29.29 -24.52 -21.15
C THR A 118 28.65 -23.19 -21.55
N LEU A 119 28.81 -22.76 -22.81
CA LEU A 119 28.09 -21.60 -23.36
C LEU A 119 26.59 -21.87 -23.46
N ILE A 120 26.17 -23.05 -23.92
CA ILE A 120 24.75 -23.44 -23.96
C ILE A 120 24.15 -23.44 -22.56
N VAL A 121 24.86 -23.99 -21.57
CA VAL A 121 24.43 -23.95 -20.16
C VAL A 121 24.19 -22.51 -19.70
N CYS A 122 25.12 -21.59 -20.00
CA CYS A 122 24.99 -20.18 -19.64
C CYS A 122 23.77 -19.52 -20.31
N ILE A 123 23.56 -19.75 -21.60
CA ILE A 123 22.42 -19.21 -22.35
C ILE A 123 21.11 -19.74 -21.78
N LYS A 124 21.02 -21.05 -21.50
CA LYS A 124 19.85 -21.71 -20.92
C LYS A 124 19.50 -21.10 -19.55
N THR A 125 20.49 -20.99 -18.67
CA THR A 125 20.34 -20.44 -17.32
C THR A 125 19.85 -18.99 -17.38
N THR A 126 20.43 -18.20 -18.30
CA THR A 126 20.04 -16.81 -18.53
C THR A 126 18.60 -16.69 -19.02
N PHE A 127 18.20 -17.56 -19.94
CA PHE A 127 16.85 -17.56 -20.48
C PHE A 127 15.82 -17.96 -19.41
N CYS A 128 16.12 -18.98 -18.60
CA CYS A 128 15.27 -19.40 -17.48
C CYS A 128 15.10 -18.27 -16.46
N LEU A 129 16.20 -17.63 -16.05
CA LEU A 129 16.16 -16.47 -15.16
C LEU A 129 15.38 -15.31 -15.77
N PHE A 130 15.61 -14.99 -17.05
CA PHE A 130 14.91 -13.91 -17.74
C PHE A 130 13.40 -14.18 -17.83
N MET A 131 13.00 -15.40 -18.20
CA MET A 131 11.58 -15.77 -18.19
C MET A 131 10.96 -15.66 -16.80
N TRP A 132 11.73 -16.00 -15.76
CA TRP A 132 11.28 -15.85 -14.38
C TRP A 132 11.05 -14.36 -14.07
N LEU A 133 12.06 -13.53 -14.26
CA LEU A 133 11.97 -12.09 -13.96
C LEU A 133 10.98 -11.33 -14.86
N SER A 134 10.65 -11.84 -16.04
CA SER A 134 9.78 -11.17 -17.01
C SER A 134 8.28 -11.28 -16.73
N LYS A 135 7.87 -12.06 -15.72
CA LYS A 135 6.45 -12.27 -15.38
C LYS A 135 6.11 -11.67 -14.01
N ASP A 136 4.92 -11.09 -13.94
CA ASP A 136 4.32 -10.63 -12.69
C ASP A 136 3.80 -11.83 -11.87
N LYS A 137 3.41 -11.61 -10.60
CA LYS A 137 2.81 -12.57 -9.65
C LYS A 137 1.58 -13.33 -10.14
N HIS A 138 1.11 -13.06 -11.36
CA HIS A 138 -0.02 -13.71 -12.01
C HIS A 138 0.40 -14.44 -13.31
N GLY A 139 1.69 -14.72 -13.49
CA GLY A 139 2.22 -15.41 -14.68
C GLY A 139 2.19 -14.60 -15.98
N LEU A 140 1.85 -13.32 -15.92
CA LEU A 140 1.65 -12.48 -17.11
C LEU A 140 2.88 -11.62 -17.37
N ALA A 141 3.27 -11.52 -18.65
CA ALA A 141 4.43 -10.74 -19.07
C ALA A 141 4.34 -9.29 -18.56
N LEU A 142 5.42 -8.81 -17.94
CA LEU A 142 5.60 -7.43 -17.53
C LEU A 142 5.55 -6.56 -18.79
N LYS A 143 4.46 -5.81 -18.97
CA LYS A 143 4.33 -4.93 -20.13
C LYS A 143 5.35 -3.81 -19.99
N SER A 144 6.41 -3.87 -20.79
CA SER A 144 7.33 -2.76 -21.02
C SER A 144 6.48 -1.53 -21.36
N ARG A 145 6.51 -0.56 -20.46
CA ARG A 145 5.77 0.69 -20.60
C ARG A 145 6.55 1.48 -21.64
N THR A 146 6.21 1.35 -22.91
CA THR A 146 6.73 2.24 -23.96
C THR A 146 6.42 3.67 -23.48
N PRO A 147 7.44 4.52 -23.24
CA PRO A 147 7.19 5.88 -22.79
C PRO A 147 6.34 6.54 -23.87
N ARG A 148 5.11 6.87 -23.50
CA ARG A 148 4.18 7.58 -24.36
C ARG A 148 4.78 8.97 -24.50
N ALA A 149 5.31 9.29 -25.68
CA ALA A 149 5.67 10.66 -26.00
C ALA A 149 4.38 11.48 -25.89
N ASP A 150 4.33 12.38 -24.93
CA ASP A 150 3.26 13.37 -24.80
C ASP A 150 3.33 14.31 -26.00
N ARG A 151 2.69 13.93 -27.10
CA ARG A 151 2.27 14.85 -28.17
C ARG A 151 0.93 15.45 -27.75
N SER A 152 1.02 16.54 -27.01
CA SER A 152 -0.04 17.51 -26.74
C SER A 152 0.63 18.87 -26.84
N GLY A 153 0.29 19.80 -27.72
CA GLY A 153 -0.69 19.83 -28.80
C GLY A 153 -0.38 21.04 -29.68
N ASN A 154 -1.04 21.14 -30.83
CA ASN A 154 -1.37 22.43 -31.43
C ASN A 154 -2.55 22.22 -32.39
N ASN A 155 -3.72 22.69 -31.96
CA ASN A 155 -4.88 22.94 -32.80
C ASN A 155 -5.04 24.46 -32.85
N SER A 156 -4.91 25.03 -34.05
CA SER A 156 -5.52 26.32 -34.42
C SER A 156 -5.58 26.43 -35.96
N GLU A 157 -6.82 26.49 -36.47
CA GLU A 157 -7.31 27.29 -37.64
C GLU A 157 -6.73 27.00 -39.04
N HIS A 158 -7.43 26.96 -40.18
CA HIS A 158 -8.82 27.02 -40.67
C HIS A 158 -8.72 26.55 -42.19
N PRO A 159 -9.73 26.66 -43.10
CA PRO A 159 -10.04 25.62 -44.10
C PRO A 159 -9.71 25.98 -45.57
N ALA A 160 -9.43 24.99 -46.42
CA ALA A 160 -9.60 25.07 -47.89
C ALA A 160 -9.61 23.63 -48.48
N ARG A 161 -10.72 23.14 -49.05
CA ARG A 161 -11.21 23.30 -50.44
C ARG A 161 -10.35 22.58 -51.50
N SER A 162 -11.02 21.61 -52.14
CA SER A 162 -10.91 21.13 -53.54
C SER A 162 -9.66 20.39 -54.04
N HIS A 163 -9.90 19.16 -54.53
CA HIS A 163 -9.70 18.65 -55.91
C HIS A 163 -9.37 17.14 -55.87
N ARG A 164 -10.27 16.27 -56.38
CA ARG A 164 -10.17 15.62 -57.71
C ARG A 164 -8.73 15.17 -58.04
N SER A 165 -8.48 13.86 -58.13
CA SER A 165 -8.51 13.10 -59.39
C SER A 165 -7.72 11.77 -59.31
N SER A 166 -8.35 10.70 -59.82
CA SER A 166 -7.84 9.67 -60.74
C SER A 166 -6.54 8.89 -60.49
N GLY A 167 -6.64 7.57 -60.70
CA GLY A 167 -5.54 6.64 -61.07
C GLY A 167 -5.73 5.30 -60.36
N ARG A 168 -6.50 4.33 -60.85
CA ARG A 168 -6.36 3.49 -62.07
C ARG A 168 -5.18 2.51 -61.99
N SER A 169 -5.50 1.25 -62.32
CA SER A 169 -4.65 0.05 -62.51
C SER A 169 -4.32 -0.67 -61.21
N GLY A 170 -4.58 -1.96 -61.03
CA GLY A 170 -4.96 -3.12 -61.84
C GLY A 170 -4.72 -4.30 -60.88
N GLY A 171 -5.44 -5.42 -60.84
CA GLY A 171 -5.95 -6.28 -61.89
C GLY A 171 -5.66 -7.71 -61.40
N ASN A 172 -6.64 -8.60 -61.60
CA ASN A 172 -6.60 -10.07 -61.56
C ASN A 172 -7.54 -10.72 -60.54
N GLU A 173 -8.75 -11.01 -61.05
CA GLU A 173 -9.33 -12.35 -61.21
C GLU A 173 -8.39 -13.49 -60.77
N SER A 174 -8.83 -14.47 -59.98
CA SER A 174 -9.76 -15.49 -60.48
C SER A 174 -10.61 -16.15 -59.39
N SER A 175 -11.84 -16.45 -59.79
CA SER A 175 -12.78 -17.45 -59.28
C SER A 175 -12.12 -18.82 -59.05
N ASP A 176 -12.57 -19.61 -58.08
CA ASP A 176 -13.57 -20.67 -58.33
C ASP A 176 -13.91 -21.50 -57.09
N ASP A 177 -15.12 -22.05 -57.17
CA ASP A 177 -15.87 -22.87 -56.23
C ASP A 177 -15.13 -24.08 -55.63
N SER A 178 -15.56 -24.50 -54.43
CA SER A 178 -16.26 -25.78 -54.22
C SER A 178 -16.11 -26.30 -52.79
N ASP A 179 -17.25 -26.36 -52.10
CA ASP A 179 -17.78 -27.54 -51.42
C ASP A 179 -16.78 -28.57 -50.83
N SER A 180 -16.68 -28.61 -49.50
CA SER A 180 -16.55 -29.89 -48.80
C SER A 180 -17.14 -29.82 -47.39
N SER A 181 -18.33 -30.38 -47.31
CA SER A 181 -18.98 -30.89 -46.12
C SER A 181 -18.00 -31.66 -45.21
N ARG A 182 -17.81 -31.22 -43.96
CA ARG A 182 -17.12 -31.99 -42.91
C ARG A 182 -17.80 -31.79 -41.55
N PRO A 183 -18.14 -32.86 -40.82
CA PRO A 183 -18.97 -32.77 -39.62
C PRO A 183 -18.18 -32.18 -38.44
N PRO A 184 -18.86 -31.57 -37.44
CA PRO A 184 -18.18 -30.98 -36.29
C PRO A 184 -17.59 -32.09 -35.42
N ARG A 185 -16.27 -32.04 -35.25
CA ARG A 185 -15.53 -32.92 -34.35
C ARG A 185 -15.58 -32.30 -32.95
N ASP A 186 -16.32 -32.96 -32.06
CA ASP A 186 -16.27 -32.72 -30.62
C ASP A 186 -14.83 -32.71 -30.14
N SER A 187 -14.39 -31.54 -29.68
CA SER A 187 -13.10 -31.34 -29.01
C SER A 187 -13.37 -30.89 -27.58
N SER A 188 -13.71 -31.87 -26.77
CA SER A 188 -13.60 -31.82 -25.31
C SER A 188 -12.14 -31.62 -24.91
N GLY A 189 -11.86 -30.61 -24.08
CA GLY A 189 -10.64 -30.59 -23.28
C GLY A 189 -9.76 -29.35 -23.44
N GLN A 190 -10.22 -28.21 -22.95
CA GLN A 190 -9.29 -27.21 -22.39
C GLN A 190 -10.02 -26.36 -21.35
N GLY A 191 -9.75 -26.71 -20.08
CA GLY A 191 -10.26 -26.01 -18.90
C GLY A 191 -9.75 -24.58 -18.86
N SER A 192 -10.50 -23.68 -19.48
CA SER A 192 -10.34 -22.25 -19.32
C SER A 192 -11.01 -21.84 -18.01
N ASN A 193 -10.25 -21.10 -17.19
CA ASN A 193 -10.67 -20.48 -15.93
C ASN A 193 -12.15 -20.15 -15.94
N ALA A 194 -12.93 -20.88 -15.13
CA ALA A 194 -14.38 -20.82 -15.09
C ALA A 194 -14.84 -19.38 -14.87
N ALA A 195 -15.16 -18.69 -15.97
CA ALA A 195 -16.00 -17.51 -15.91
C ALA A 195 -17.28 -17.94 -15.21
N SER A 196 -17.75 -17.15 -14.24
CA SER A 196 -19.03 -17.42 -13.58
C SER A 196 -20.07 -17.73 -14.66
N SER A 197 -20.77 -18.86 -14.57
CA SER A 197 -21.56 -19.46 -15.64
C SER A 197 -22.59 -18.53 -16.30
N ASN A 198 -22.91 -17.39 -15.68
CA ASN A 198 -23.86 -16.39 -16.19
C ASN A 198 -23.22 -15.12 -16.79
N MET A 199 -21.90 -15.04 -16.96
CA MET A 199 -21.27 -13.82 -17.49
C MET A 199 -21.54 -13.69 -19.02
N PRO A 200 -22.10 -12.57 -19.51
CA PRO A 200 -22.31 -12.37 -20.93
C PRO A 200 -20.98 -12.43 -21.68
N GLN A 201 -20.97 -13.03 -22.87
CA GLN A 201 -19.81 -13.10 -23.74
C GLN A 201 -19.78 -11.90 -24.69
N SER A 202 -18.60 -11.36 -24.96
CA SER A 202 -18.45 -10.26 -25.92
C SER A 202 -18.38 -10.80 -27.35
N LYS A 203 -19.11 -10.17 -28.28
CA LYS A 203 -19.08 -10.49 -29.72
C LYS A 203 -17.76 -10.09 -30.39
N TYR A 204 -17.05 -9.10 -29.84
CA TYR A 204 -15.95 -8.41 -30.55
C TYR A 204 -14.59 -8.52 -29.87
N VAL A 205 -14.53 -8.91 -28.60
CA VAL A 205 -13.32 -8.97 -27.78
C VAL A 205 -13.24 -10.33 -27.11
N LYS A 206 -12.12 -11.03 -27.27
CA LYS A 206 -11.87 -12.31 -26.57
C LYS A 206 -11.56 -12.05 -25.09
N ASP A 207 -12.21 -12.81 -24.20
CA ASP A 207 -12.02 -12.80 -22.74
C ASP A 207 -12.06 -11.42 -22.05
N PRO A 208 -13.07 -10.57 -22.31
CA PRO A 208 -13.13 -9.23 -21.74
C PRO A 208 -13.16 -9.25 -20.20
N TYR A 209 -13.75 -10.30 -19.61
CA TYR A 209 -13.87 -10.49 -18.16
C TYR A 209 -12.49 -10.49 -17.48
N LYS A 210 -11.54 -11.28 -17.99
CA LYS A 210 -10.18 -11.40 -17.43
C LYS A 210 -9.48 -10.04 -17.36
N TYR A 211 -9.59 -9.24 -18.41
CA TYR A 211 -8.92 -7.95 -18.49
C TYR A 211 -9.61 -6.83 -17.69
N LEU A 212 -10.95 -6.81 -17.67
CA LEU A 212 -11.69 -5.81 -16.90
C LEU A 212 -11.62 -6.09 -15.39
N LYS A 213 -11.64 -7.36 -14.97
CA LYS A 213 -11.40 -7.73 -13.56
C LYS A 213 -10.03 -7.25 -13.08
N ARG A 214 -9.00 -7.39 -13.94
CA ARG A 214 -7.65 -6.87 -13.67
C ARG A 214 -7.58 -5.34 -13.57
N ALA A 215 -8.43 -4.62 -14.28
CA ALA A 215 -8.52 -3.16 -14.17
C ALA A 215 -9.28 -2.70 -12.91
N GLY A 216 -9.77 -3.63 -12.07
CA GLY A 216 -10.46 -3.30 -10.80
C GLY A 216 -11.99 -3.21 -10.91
N TYR A 217 -12.58 -3.64 -12.02
CA TYR A 217 -14.03 -3.65 -12.18
C TYR A 217 -14.68 -4.82 -11.44
N LYS A 218 -15.88 -4.60 -10.87
CA LYS A 218 -16.69 -5.61 -10.19
C LYS A 218 -17.54 -6.40 -11.18
N ASP A 219 -17.92 -7.63 -10.84
CA ASP A 219 -18.60 -8.54 -11.77
C ASP A 219 -19.91 -7.99 -12.35
N PRO A 220 -20.79 -7.32 -11.58
CA PRO A 220 -21.98 -6.68 -12.14
C PRO A 220 -21.63 -5.59 -13.16
N ALA A 221 -20.57 -4.82 -12.91
CA ALA A 221 -20.12 -3.78 -13.82
C ALA A 221 -19.49 -4.38 -15.09
N ILE A 222 -18.71 -5.45 -14.95
CA ILE A 222 -18.12 -6.16 -16.09
C ILE A 222 -19.23 -6.72 -16.98
N ALA A 223 -20.27 -7.32 -16.41
CA ALA A 223 -21.43 -7.78 -17.17
C ALA A 223 -22.08 -6.62 -17.97
N GLY A 224 -22.31 -5.47 -17.33
CA GLY A 224 -22.87 -4.28 -17.98
C GLY A 224 -21.98 -3.69 -19.06
N MET A 225 -20.67 -3.70 -18.85
CA MET A 225 -19.67 -3.28 -19.84
C MET A 225 -19.68 -4.19 -21.07
N ILE A 226 -19.76 -5.51 -20.87
CA ILE A 226 -19.84 -6.47 -21.98
C ILE A 226 -21.15 -6.29 -22.76
N LEU A 227 -22.26 -6.09 -22.07
CA LEU A 227 -23.55 -5.79 -22.72
C LEU A 227 -23.49 -4.49 -23.54
N THR A 228 -22.84 -3.46 -23.01
CA THR A 228 -22.66 -2.18 -23.73
C THR A 228 -21.76 -2.36 -24.97
N MET A 229 -20.69 -3.15 -24.87
CA MET A 229 -19.84 -3.48 -26.02
C MET A 229 -20.61 -4.25 -27.10
N ASN A 230 -21.52 -5.14 -26.71
CA ASN A 230 -22.33 -5.92 -27.65
C ASN A 230 -23.40 -5.09 -28.39
N GLN A 231 -23.72 -3.89 -27.90
CA GLN A 231 -24.62 -2.93 -28.53
C GLN A 231 -23.88 -1.94 -29.46
N ALA A 232 -22.55 -1.85 -29.34
CA ALA A 232 -21.72 -0.99 -30.16
C ALA A 232 -21.22 -1.72 -31.41
N ASP A 233 -20.79 -0.97 -32.43
CA ASP A 233 -20.04 -1.50 -33.56
C ASP A 233 -18.66 -2.04 -33.12
N LYS A 234 -18.07 -2.92 -33.95
CA LYS A 234 -16.81 -3.62 -33.64
C LYS A 234 -15.67 -2.67 -33.27
N GLU A 235 -15.56 -1.52 -33.93
CA GLU A 235 -14.49 -0.56 -33.67
C GLU A 235 -14.71 0.20 -32.36
N ARG A 236 -15.94 0.68 -32.14
CA ARG A 236 -16.32 1.36 -30.91
C ARG A 236 -16.23 0.45 -29.68
N ALA A 237 -16.65 -0.81 -29.81
CA ALA A 237 -16.51 -1.81 -28.75
C ALA A 237 -15.04 -2.03 -28.36
N LYS A 238 -14.15 -2.17 -29.36
CA LYS A 238 -12.70 -2.27 -29.12
C LYS A 238 -12.13 -0.99 -28.49
N LYS A 239 -12.59 0.19 -28.91
CA LYS A 239 -12.16 1.48 -28.34
C LYS A 239 -12.58 1.63 -26.88
N MET A 240 -13.83 1.29 -26.55
CA MET A 240 -14.34 1.27 -25.18
C MET A 240 -13.57 0.30 -24.29
N PHE A 241 -13.40 -0.95 -24.73
CA PHE A 241 -12.61 -1.95 -24.01
C PHE A 241 -11.17 -1.49 -23.75
N ASN A 242 -10.54 -0.88 -24.77
CA ASN A 242 -9.19 -0.35 -24.67
C ASN A 242 -9.08 0.83 -23.68
N GLY A 243 -10.13 1.64 -23.56
CA GLY A 243 -10.23 2.70 -22.56
C GLY A 243 -10.33 2.12 -21.15
N TRP A 244 -11.34 1.28 -20.92
CA TRP A 244 -11.62 0.71 -19.59
C TRP A 244 -10.46 -0.13 -19.06
N ARG A 245 -9.81 -0.96 -19.90
CA ARG A 245 -8.67 -1.78 -19.44
C ARG A 245 -7.42 -0.97 -19.06
N LYS A 246 -7.33 0.29 -19.51
CA LYS A 246 -6.19 1.19 -19.23
C LYS A 246 -6.49 2.18 -18.10
N GLU A 247 -7.74 2.23 -17.64
CA GLU A 247 -8.21 3.11 -16.59
C GLU A 247 -7.59 2.68 -15.26
N LYS A 248 -6.96 3.63 -14.57
CA LYS A 248 -6.25 3.39 -13.29
C LYS A 248 -6.74 4.27 -12.16
N ASP A 249 -7.49 5.32 -12.45
CA ASP A 249 -8.02 6.22 -11.43
C ASP A 249 -9.13 5.48 -10.63
N PRO A 250 -8.94 5.29 -9.31
CA PRO A 250 -9.95 4.65 -8.47
C PRO A 250 -11.32 5.34 -8.51
N LYS A 251 -11.37 6.67 -8.67
CA LYS A 251 -12.62 7.44 -8.72
C LYS A 251 -13.42 7.10 -9.98
N ASP A 252 -12.74 7.03 -11.12
CA ASP A 252 -13.37 6.67 -12.39
C ASP A 252 -13.85 5.21 -12.42
N ILE A 253 -13.03 4.29 -11.88
CA ILE A 253 -13.39 2.87 -11.75
C ILE A 253 -14.61 2.72 -10.85
N ALA A 254 -14.67 3.44 -9.71
CA ALA A 254 -15.81 3.42 -8.80
C ALA A 254 -17.08 3.97 -9.47
N ARG A 255 -16.97 5.11 -10.18
CA ARG A 255 -18.09 5.70 -10.94
C ARG A 255 -18.65 4.72 -11.97
N ARG A 256 -17.77 4.12 -12.79
CA ARG A 256 -18.19 3.12 -13.79
C ARG A 256 -18.72 1.85 -13.18
N ASN A 257 -18.17 1.40 -12.04
CA ASN A 257 -18.69 0.24 -11.34
C ASN A 257 -20.16 0.43 -10.97
N LYS A 258 -20.56 1.63 -10.54
CA LYS A 258 -21.96 1.97 -10.28
C LYS A 258 -22.79 2.00 -11.58
N GLU A 259 -22.33 2.76 -12.58
CA GLU A 259 -23.04 2.96 -13.85
C GLU A 259 -23.32 1.63 -14.58
N TYR A 260 -22.29 0.80 -14.78
CA TYR A 260 -22.44 -0.44 -15.53
C TYR A 260 -23.10 -1.55 -14.73
N ALA A 261 -23.01 -1.55 -13.39
CA ALA A 261 -23.78 -2.47 -12.56
C ALA A 261 -25.28 -2.22 -12.67
N GLU A 262 -25.72 -0.96 -12.67
CA GLU A 262 -27.12 -0.60 -12.92
C GLU A 262 -27.58 -1.02 -14.32
N ARG A 263 -26.73 -0.85 -15.33
CA ARG A 263 -27.05 -1.31 -16.69
C ARG A 263 -27.17 -2.83 -16.77
N ALA A 264 -26.29 -3.58 -16.11
CA ALA A 264 -26.41 -5.04 -16.04
C ALA A 264 -27.73 -5.47 -15.38
N LYS A 265 -28.11 -4.81 -14.28
CA LYS A 265 -29.38 -5.05 -13.58
C LYS A 265 -30.59 -4.75 -14.47
N LYS A 266 -30.57 -3.63 -15.22
CA LYS A 266 -31.63 -3.26 -16.18
C LYS A 266 -31.76 -4.28 -17.31
N SER A 267 -30.65 -4.88 -17.75
CA SER A 267 -30.64 -5.95 -18.76
C SER A 267 -30.99 -7.34 -18.21
N GLY A 268 -31.46 -7.44 -16.97
CA GLY A 268 -31.88 -8.70 -16.36
C GLY A 268 -30.74 -9.64 -15.99
N TRP A 269 -29.49 -9.18 -15.98
CA TRP A 269 -28.36 -10.00 -15.54
C TRP A 269 -28.46 -10.26 -14.04
N LYS A 270 -28.45 -11.53 -13.64
CA LYS A 270 -28.48 -11.95 -12.24
C LYS A 270 -27.11 -12.53 -11.85
N PRO A 271 -26.47 -12.05 -10.78
CA PRO A 271 -25.27 -12.70 -10.26
C PRO A 271 -25.60 -14.15 -9.89
N SER A 272 -24.68 -15.06 -10.15
CA SER A 272 -24.82 -16.46 -9.73
C SER A 272 -25.12 -16.52 -8.24
N SER A 273 -26.22 -17.17 -7.86
CA SER A 273 -26.72 -17.26 -6.48
C SER A 273 -25.72 -17.85 -5.47
N SER A 274 -24.60 -18.40 -5.92
CA SER A 274 -23.48 -18.84 -5.09
C SER A 274 -22.54 -17.72 -4.62
N SER A 275 -22.67 -16.48 -5.12
CA SER A 275 -21.81 -15.35 -4.73
C SER A 275 -22.54 -14.22 -3.98
N SER A 276 -23.79 -14.42 -3.56
CA SER A 276 -24.56 -13.42 -2.80
C SER A 276 -24.25 -13.45 -1.29
N SER A 277 -22.98 -13.42 -0.92
CA SER A 277 -22.56 -12.90 0.39
C SER A 277 -22.29 -11.41 0.22
N THR A 278 -23.13 -10.59 0.85
CA THR A 278 -23.15 -9.12 0.84
C THR A 278 -21.75 -8.50 0.99
N GLU A 279 -21.10 -8.20 -0.14
CA GLU A 279 -19.81 -7.50 -0.19
C GLU A 279 -20.06 -6.01 -0.49
N GLN A 280 -20.61 -5.29 0.50
CA GLN A 280 -20.56 -3.82 0.53
C GLN A 280 -19.14 -3.38 0.90
N THR A 281 -18.34 -3.05 -0.11
CA THR A 281 -16.95 -2.62 0.03
C THR A 281 -16.86 -1.10 0.16
N SER A 282 -16.68 -0.65 1.40
CA SER A 282 -16.02 0.60 1.76
C SER A 282 -14.60 0.28 2.27
N ASP A 283 -13.71 1.25 2.10
CA ASP A 283 -12.27 1.26 2.40
C ASP A 283 -11.88 0.55 3.73
N PRO A 284 -10.93 -0.41 3.76
CA PRO A 284 -10.61 -1.22 4.95
C PRO A 284 -10.11 -0.41 6.17
N ALA A 285 -9.48 0.75 5.96
CA ALA A 285 -9.07 1.63 7.06
C ALA A 285 -10.23 2.48 7.63
N THR A 286 -11.30 2.67 6.85
CA THR A 286 -12.49 3.44 7.26
C THR A 286 -13.57 2.53 7.88
N GLN A 287 -13.59 1.23 7.52
CA GLN A 287 -14.55 0.24 8.07
C GLN A 287 -14.38 -0.05 9.55
N VAL A 288 -13.16 -0.12 10.09
CA VAL A 288 -12.94 -0.38 11.53
C VAL A 288 -13.62 0.68 12.41
N ARG A 289 -13.79 1.90 11.88
CA ARG A 289 -14.35 3.04 12.62
C ARG A 289 -15.86 3.26 12.40
N GLN A 290 -16.43 2.80 11.27
CA GLN A 290 -17.88 2.93 11.00
C GLN A 290 -18.67 1.65 11.32
N GLN A 291 -18.11 0.44 11.17
CA GLN A 291 -18.83 -0.81 11.48
C GLN A 291 -19.06 -1.04 12.98
N THR A 292 -18.19 -0.53 13.85
CA THR A 292 -18.39 -0.65 15.31
C THR A 292 -19.64 0.08 15.82
N SER A 293 -20.19 1.03 15.05
CA SER A 293 -21.42 1.76 15.43
C SER A 293 -22.73 1.13 14.96
N GLN A 294 -22.70 0.17 14.04
CA GLN A 294 -23.89 -0.51 13.50
C GLN A 294 -23.94 -2.03 13.80
N LEU A 295 -22.94 -2.58 14.49
CA LEU A 295 -22.86 -4.01 14.84
C LEU A 295 -23.50 -4.38 16.19
N ASN A 296 -24.24 -3.46 16.82
CA ASN A 296 -25.00 -3.74 18.04
C ASN A 296 -26.27 -4.52 17.71
N ASP A 297 -26.09 -5.77 17.30
CA ASP A 297 -27.13 -6.77 17.32
C ASP A 297 -27.17 -7.38 18.73
N ASP A 298 -28.30 -7.18 19.42
CA ASP A 298 -28.60 -7.75 20.72
C ASP A 298 -28.78 -9.26 20.58
N GLY A 299 -27.64 -9.97 20.52
CA GLY A 299 -27.60 -11.41 20.73
C GLY A 299 -28.21 -11.80 22.09
N PRO A 300 -28.17 -13.10 22.46
CA PRO A 300 -28.79 -13.57 23.70
C PRO A 300 -28.38 -12.72 24.92
N SER A 301 -29.33 -12.49 25.84
CA SER A 301 -29.15 -11.58 26.98
C SER A 301 -27.98 -11.94 27.90
N ASN A 302 -27.56 -13.21 27.87
CA ASN A 302 -26.45 -13.78 28.62
C ASN A 302 -25.13 -13.88 27.83
N MET A 303 -25.01 -13.21 26.67
CA MET A 303 -23.80 -13.25 25.84
C MET A 303 -23.09 -11.90 25.83
N PRO A 304 -21.75 -11.88 25.93
CA PRO A 304 -20.98 -10.65 25.77
C PRO A 304 -21.10 -10.13 24.34
N THR A 305 -21.00 -8.81 24.19
CA THR A 305 -21.06 -8.17 22.87
C THR A 305 -19.79 -8.46 22.10
N SER A 306 -19.89 -9.10 20.93
CA SER A 306 -18.74 -9.32 20.05
C SER A 306 -18.48 -8.06 19.21
N TYR A 307 -17.23 -7.59 19.17
CA TYR A 307 -16.84 -6.38 18.42
C TYR A 307 -16.42 -6.64 16.97
N HIS A 308 -16.28 -7.91 16.58
CA HIS A 308 -15.78 -8.31 15.27
C HIS A 308 -16.87 -8.92 14.38
N ILE A 309 -17.85 -9.58 14.98
CA ILE A 309 -18.93 -10.33 14.31
C ILE A 309 -20.23 -10.03 15.06
N PRO A 310 -21.39 -9.85 14.39
CA PRO A 310 -22.67 -9.69 15.08
C PRO A 310 -22.89 -10.82 16.11
N THR A 311 -23.22 -10.45 17.35
CA THR A 311 -23.31 -11.40 18.48
C THR A 311 -24.31 -12.53 18.19
N SER A 312 -25.45 -12.21 17.59
CA SER A 312 -26.49 -13.18 17.19
C SER A 312 -25.95 -14.23 16.20
N LYS A 313 -25.17 -13.78 15.20
CA LYS A 313 -24.58 -14.64 14.16
C LYS A 313 -23.54 -15.57 14.76
N ALA A 314 -22.61 -15.00 15.53
CA ALA A 314 -21.58 -15.79 16.18
C ALA A 314 -22.17 -16.83 17.14
N TYR A 315 -23.19 -16.46 17.92
CA TYR A 315 -23.92 -17.40 18.76
C TYR A 315 -24.54 -18.54 17.95
N LYS A 316 -25.31 -18.21 16.91
CA LYS A 316 -26.01 -19.21 16.08
C LYS A 316 -25.05 -20.19 15.40
N GLU A 317 -23.95 -19.70 14.83
CA GLU A 317 -22.98 -20.53 14.11
C GLU A 317 -22.16 -21.41 15.07
N LEU A 318 -21.73 -20.89 16.22
CA LEU A 318 -21.01 -21.68 17.23
C LEU A 318 -21.93 -22.69 17.92
N LYS A 319 -23.20 -22.34 18.15
CA LYS A 319 -24.20 -23.28 18.66
C LYS A 319 -24.44 -24.42 17.68
N LYS A 320 -24.49 -24.12 16.37
CA LYS A 320 -24.60 -25.12 15.30
C LYS A 320 -23.36 -26.04 15.23
N ALA A 321 -22.18 -25.52 15.57
CA ALA A 321 -20.94 -26.31 15.67
C ALA A 321 -20.87 -27.20 16.93
N GLY A 322 -21.84 -27.12 17.84
CA GLY A 322 -21.93 -28.00 19.02
C GLY A 322 -21.33 -27.42 20.31
N TYR A 323 -21.00 -26.12 20.35
CA TYR A 323 -20.50 -25.49 21.56
C TYR A 323 -21.62 -25.14 22.55
N GLU A 324 -21.31 -25.23 23.85
CA GLU A 324 -22.22 -24.86 24.94
C GLU A 324 -22.25 -23.34 25.15
N ASP A 325 -23.35 -22.81 25.71
CA ASP A 325 -23.54 -21.35 25.86
C ASP A 325 -22.41 -20.71 26.68
N GLN A 326 -21.98 -21.39 27.75
CA GLN A 326 -20.88 -20.94 28.58
C GLN A 326 -19.55 -20.88 27.79
N ALA A 327 -19.31 -21.85 26.90
CA ALA A 327 -18.12 -21.86 26.05
C ALA A 327 -18.19 -20.79 24.97
N ILE A 328 -19.36 -20.61 24.35
CA ILE A 328 -19.59 -19.56 23.34
C ILE A 328 -19.30 -18.17 23.93
N ALA A 329 -19.77 -17.89 25.15
CA ALA A 329 -19.46 -16.65 25.85
C ALA A 329 -17.93 -16.47 26.04
N GLY A 330 -17.22 -17.54 26.39
CA GLY A 330 -15.76 -17.51 26.57
C GLY A 330 -14.99 -17.35 25.27
N MET A 331 -15.50 -17.91 24.18
CA MET A 331 -14.98 -17.71 22.82
C MET A 331 -15.14 -16.25 22.39
N MET A 332 -16.29 -15.64 22.66
CA MET A 332 -16.53 -14.22 22.37
C MET A 332 -15.61 -13.31 23.19
N ILE A 333 -15.40 -13.60 24.48
CA ILE A 333 -14.40 -12.91 25.31
C ILE A 333 -13.01 -13.03 24.68
N GLY A 334 -12.62 -14.23 24.25
CA GLY A 334 -11.35 -14.49 23.57
C GLY A 334 -11.19 -13.67 22.29
N MET A 335 -12.21 -13.65 21.43
CA MET A 335 -12.22 -12.84 20.20
C MET A 335 -12.04 -11.35 20.51
N ASN A 336 -12.77 -10.82 21.48
CA ASN A 336 -12.70 -9.41 21.85
C ASN A 336 -11.34 -8.98 22.44
N MET A 337 -10.54 -9.95 22.93
CA MET A 337 -9.20 -9.69 23.43
C MET A 337 -8.11 -9.76 22.35
N SER A 338 -8.40 -10.43 21.22
CA SER A 338 -7.49 -10.59 20.08
C SER A 338 -7.60 -9.44 19.07
N ASP A 339 -6.63 -9.35 18.15
CA ASP A 339 -6.80 -8.51 16.96
C ASP A 339 -7.83 -9.11 15.99
N TYR A 340 -8.29 -8.29 15.03
CA TYR A 340 -9.33 -8.68 14.08
C TYR A 340 -8.95 -9.93 13.25
N SER A 341 -7.70 -10.03 12.80
CA SER A 341 -7.24 -11.15 11.97
C SER A 341 -7.26 -12.45 12.76
N GLN A 342 -6.73 -12.42 13.98
CA GLN A 342 -6.71 -13.57 14.87
C GLN A 342 -8.12 -13.97 15.31
N ALA A 343 -8.99 -13.00 15.63
CA ALA A 343 -10.39 -13.25 16.00
C ALA A 343 -11.15 -13.95 14.86
N MET A 344 -11.01 -13.47 13.62
CA MET A 344 -11.68 -14.08 12.46
C MET A 344 -11.12 -15.47 12.11
N ASN A 345 -9.82 -15.69 12.25
CA ASN A 345 -9.21 -17.00 12.04
C ASN A 345 -9.73 -18.02 13.09
N ASN A 346 -9.73 -17.63 14.37
CA ASN A 346 -10.29 -18.44 15.44
C ASN A 346 -11.76 -18.77 15.21
N TYR A 347 -12.57 -17.77 14.85
CA TYR A 347 -13.98 -17.95 14.53
C TYR A 347 -14.20 -18.97 13.40
N LYS A 348 -13.42 -18.88 12.32
CA LYS A 348 -13.50 -19.82 11.20
C LYS A 348 -13.14 -21.24 11.65
N ILE A 349 -12.07 -21.40 12.43
CA ILE A 349 -11.67 -22.70 12.97
C ILE A 349 -12.81 -23.29 13.80
N TRP A 350 -13.32 -22.55 14.78
CA TRP A 350 -14.37 -23.03 15.68
C TRP A 350 -15.66 -23.37 14.94
N THR A 351 -16.11 -22.53 14.00
CA THR A 351 -17.35 -22.80 13.25
C THR A 351 -17.24 -23.97 12.25
N SER A 352 -16.02 -24.32 11.83
CA SER A 352 -15.74 -25.46 10.94
C SER A 352 -15.38 -26.75 11.68
N GLU A 353 -15.17 -26.68 13.00
CA GLU A 353 -14.76 -27.81 13.83
C GLU A 353 -15.86 -28.89 13.85
N LYS A 354 -15.47 -30.14 13.62
CA LYS A 354 -16.39 -31.31 13.65
C LYS A 354 -15.94 -32.39 14.62
N ASP A 355 -14.71 -32.31 15.14
CA ASP A 355 -14.18 -33.31 16.06
C ASP A 355 -14.80 -33.16 17.46
N PRO A 356 -15.59 -34.14 17.95
CA PRO A 356 -16.25 -34.05 19.25
C PRO A 356 -15.28 -33.91 20.42
N ALA A 357 -14.08 -34.51 20.33
CA ALA A 357 -13.08 -34.42 21.39
C ALA A 357 -12.46 -33.02 21.48
N GLN A 358 -12.29 -32.34 20.35
CA GLN A 358 -11.86 -30.94 20.32
C GLN A 358 -12.96 -30.00 20.81
N ILE A 359 -14.22 -30.24 20.41
CA ILE A 359 -15.37 -29.47 20.90
C ILE A 359 -15.47 -29.57 22.42
N LYS A 360 -15.37 -30.79 22.99
CA LYS A 360 -15.38 -31.00 24.45
C LYS A 360 -14.25 -30.24 25.17
N ARG A 361 -13.01 -30.34 24.68
CA ARG A 361 -11.86 -29.61 25.24
C ARG A 361 -12.04 -28.10 25.19
N ARG A 362 -12.57 -27.57 24.09
CA ARG A 362 -12.87 -26.14 23.95
C ARG A 362 -14.04 -25.70 24.82
N ASN A 363 -15.05 -26.55 25.02
CA ASN A 363 -16.14 -26.28 25.96
C ASN A 363 -15.62 -26.08 27.38
N GLU A 364 -14.73 -26.96 27.84
CA GLU A 364 -14.10 -26.83 29.17
C GLU A 364 -13.21 -25.57 29.27
N SER A 365 -12.33 -25.36 28.29
CA SER A 365 -11.37 -24.23 28.29
C SER A 365 -12.06 -22.86 28.19
N HIS A 366 -12.91 -22.67 27.19
CA HIS A 366 -13.65 -21.42 27.03
C HIS A 366 -14.74 -21.26 28.08
N GLY A 367 -15.34 -22.36 28.56
CA GLY A 367 -16.30 -22.31 29.66
C GLY A 367 -15.68 -21.79 30.97
N ASN A 368 -14.44 -22.18 31.27
CA ASN A 368 -13.71 -21.61 32.40
C ASN A 368 -13.35 -20.13 32.18
N THR A 369 -13.07 -19.73 30.94
CA THR A 369 -12.79 -18.33 30.59
C THR A 369 -14.02 -17.44 30.82
N SER A 370 -15.22 -17.90 30.44
CA SER A 370 -16.45 -17.12 30.67
C SER A 370 -16.87 -17.08 32.14
N LYS A 371 -16.64 -18.15 32.92
CA LYS A 371 -16.80 -18.12 34.39
C LYS A 371 -15.95 -17.02 35.02
N LYS A 372 -14.67 -16.94 34.63
CA LYS A 372 -13.76 -15.86 35.07
C LYS A 372 -14.24 -14.48 34.63
N GLY A 373 -14.82 -14.39 33.42
CA GLY A 373 -15.43 -13.18 32.90
C GLY A 373 -16.77 -12.79 33.55
N GLY A 374 -17.36 -13.63 34.41
CA GLY A 374 -18.60 -13.34 35.13
C GLY A 374 -19.88 -13.83 34.43
N TYR A 375 -19.82 -14.80 33.52
CA TYR A 375 -21.02 -15.45 32.95
C TYR A 375 -21.96 -15.98 34.04
N PRO A 376 -23.30 -15.80 33.93
CA PRO A 376 -24.05 -15.32 32.76
C PRO A 376 -24.28 -13.80 32.67
N ASP A 377 -23.62 -13.00 33.51
CA ASP A 377 -23.83 -11.55 33.56
C ASP A 377 -23.12 -10.84 32.39
N LYS A 378 -23.90 -10.43 31.38
CA LYS A 378 -23.42 -9.72 30.19
C LYS A 378 -22.64 -8.46 30.54
N PHE A 379 -23.04 -7.73 31.58
CA PHE A 379 -22.37 -6.50 31.98
C PHE A 379 -20.97 -6.80 32.54
N LYS A 380 -20.85 -7.80 33.42
CA LYS A 380 -19.53 -8.23 33.95
C LYS A 380 -18.61 -8.73 32.85
N MET A 381 -19.12 -9.52 31.89
CA MET A 381 -18.30 -10.00 30.78
C MET A 381 -17.85 -8.88 29.84
N ASN A 382 -18.71 -7.90 29.56
CA ASN A 382 -18.36 -6.74 28.75
C ASN A 382 -17.34 -5.83 29.46
N GLN A 383 -17.42 -5.71 30.79
CA GLN A 383 -16.39 -5.03 31.59
C GLN A 383 -15.06 -5.79 31.56
N TYR A 384 -15.09 -7.12 31.66
CA TYR A 384 -13.90 -7.96 31.63
C TYR A 384 -13.08 -7.81 30.34
N VAL A 385 -13.74 -7.64 29.19
CA VAL A 385 -13.06 -7.40 27.89
C VAL A 385 -12.55 -5.96 27.72
N GLY A 386 -12.90 -5.04 28.63
CA GLY A 386 -12.42 -3.65 28.62
C GLY A 386 -13.14 -2.72 27.63
N GLY A 387 -14.34 -3.08 27.17
CA GLY A 387 -15.10 -2.30 26.19
C GLY A 387 -14.61 -2.49 24.74
N PRO A 388 -15.17 -1.71 23.78
CA PRO A 388 -14.80 -1.82 22.38
C PRO A 388 -13.30 -1.58 22.14
N PRO A 389 -12.67 -2.19 21.13
CA PRO A 389 -11.24 -2.01 20.86
C PRO A 389 -10.82 -0.54 20.73
N SER A 390 -11.70 0.30 20.19
CA SER A 390 -11.51 1.75 20.08
C SER A 390 -11.47 2.46 21.44
N GLU A 391 -12.21 2.00 22.45
CA GLU A 391 -12.16 2.52 23.81
C GLU A 391 -10.96 1.98 24.59
N ARG A 392 -10.57 0.72 24.35
CA ARG A 392 -9.32 0.14 24.89
C ARG A 392 -8.09 0.89 24.40
N LEU A 393 -8.09 1.31 23.13
CA LEU A 393 -7.03 2.14 22.55
C LEU A 393 -7.04 3.57 23.09
N LYS A 394 -8.22 4.13 23.42
CA LYS A 394 -8.34 5.46 24.05
C LYS A 394 -7.95 5.48 25.53
N LYS A 395 -8.17 4.37 26.26
CA LYS A 395 -7.83 4.25 27.68
C LYS A 395 -6.37 3.89 27.95
N LYS A 396 -5.64 3.33 26.98
CA LYS A 396 -4.19 3.27 27.08
C LYS A 396 -3.64 4.67 26.86
N LEU A 397 -3.16 5.30 27.93
CA LEU A 397 -2.40 6.54 27.89
C LEU A 397 -1.11 6.27 27.09
N GLY A 398 -1.20 6.38 25.76
CA GLY A 398 -0.11 5.99 24.87
C GLY A 398 1.01 7.01 24.96
N ILE A 399 2.08 6.68 25.67
CA ILE A 399 3.34 7.42 25.60
C ILE A 399 4.03 7.01 24.29
N PRO A 400 4.45 7.96 23.42
CA PRO A 400 5.13 7.63 22.18
C PRO A 400 6.37 6.75 22.43
N VAL A 401 6.52 5.68 21.65
CA VAL A 401 7.62 4.70 21.80
C VAL A 401 9.00 5.38 21.73
N GLY A 402 9.12 6.45 20.93
CA GLY A 402 10.33 7.27 20.86
C GLY A 402 10.69 7.92 22.19
N SER A 403 9.72 8.48 22.90
CA SER A 403 9.90 9.12 24.22
C SER A 403 10.30 8.10 25.27
N VAL A 404 9.72 6.89 25.24
CA VAL A 404 10.13 5.77 26.11
C VAL A 404 11.59 5.37 25.83
N LYS A 405 11.98 5.25 24.56
CA LYS A 405 13.34 4.88 24.15
C LYS A 405 14.38 5.95 24.53
N LYS A 406 14.00 7.23 24.48
CA LYS A 406 14.86 8.34 24.96
C LYS A 406 15.12 8.23 26.46
N VAL A 407 14.08 7.96 27.27
CA VAL A 407 14.23 7.73 28.71
C VAL A 407 15.10 6.49 28.98
N GLU A 408 14.88 5.40 28.24
CA GLU A 408 15.69 4.18 28.34
C GLU A 408 17.18 4.43 28.03
N ASN A 409 17.46 5.15 26.94
CA ASN A 409 18.82 5.52 26.57
C ASN A 409 19.48 6.45 27.60
N LEU A 410 18.75 7.43 28.15
CA LEU A 410 19.27 8.30 29.20
C LEU A 410 19.61 7.52 30.47
N LEU A 411 18.69 6.67 30.94
CA LEU A 411 18.89 5.84 32.13
C LEU A 411 20.05 4.86 31.95
N ASN A 412 20.34 4.45 30.72
CA ASN A 412 21.47 3.57 30.38
C ASN A 412 22.76 4.32 30.01
N SER A 413 22.75 5.65 29.95
CA SER A 413 23.95 6.43 29.61
C SER A 413 24.97 6.43 30.76
N LYS A 414 26.26 6.65 30.43
CA LYS A 414 27.37 6.65 31.40
C LYS A 414 27.10 7.59 32.59
N GLN A 415 26.54 8.77 32.29
CA GLN A 415 26.18 9.79 33.28
C GLN A 415 25.21 9.27 34.36
N TYR A 416 24.27 8.39 34.00
CA TYR A 416 23.28 7.85 34.94
C TYR A 416 23.64 6.45 35.45
N SER A 417 24.58 5.75 34.81
CA SER A 417 25.22 4.59 35.43
C SER A 417 26.08 4.98 36.63
N GLU A 418 26.74 6.14 36.59
CA GLU A 418 27.57 6.65 37.68
C GLU A 418 26.73 7.14 38.88
N LYS A 419 25.48 7.59 38.65
CA LYS A 419 24.54 7.99 39.70
C LYS A 419 23.91 6.83 40.48
N ASN A 420 24.35 5.59 40.27
CA ASN A 420 23.89 4.40 41.00
C ASN A 420 22.36 4.18 41.01
N VAL A 421 21.65 4.55 39.94
CA VAL A 421 20.20 4.27 39.85
C VAL A 421 19.98 2.74 39.81
N PRO A 422 19.23 2.15 40.76
CA PRO A 422 19.04 0.70 40.84
C PRO A 422 18.45 0.11 39.55
N LYS A 423 18.99 -1.02 39.08
CA LYS A 423 18.52 -1.69 37.85
C LYS A 423 17.03 -2.02 37.89
N GLU A 424 16.52 -2.42 39.05
CA GLU A 424 15.10 -2.73 39.26
C GLU A 424 14.20 -1.49 39.08
N LEU A 425 14.65 -0.34 39.57
CA LEU A 425 13.93 0.92 39.43
C LEU A 425 13.92 1.39 37.97
N LYS A 426 15.04 1.24 37.25
CA LYS A 426 15.09 1.51 35.79
C LYS A 426 14.08 0.65 35.05
N LYS A 427 14.05 -0.66 35.32
CA LYS A 427 13.10 -1.59 34.70
C LYS A 427 11.66 -1.19 35.03
N LYS A 428 11.35 -0.87 36.29
CA LYS A 428 10.02 -0.43 36.72
C LYS A 428 9.56 0.85 36.01
N ILE A 429 10.46 1.84 35.86
CA ILE A 429 10.18 3.07 35.12
C ILE A 429 9.83 2.76 33.66
N ILE A 430 10.65 1.93 32.99
CA ILE A 430 10.44 1.58 31.57
C ILE A 430 9.17 0.75 31.39
N ASP A 431 8.88 -0.20 32.27
CA ASP A 431 7.67 -1.03 32.19
C ASP A 431 6.39 -0.19 32.35
N VAL A 432 6.38 0.76 33.31
CA VAL A 432 5.27 1.71 33.49
C VAL A 432 5.12 2.63 32.27
N LEU A 433 6.22 3.13 31.69
CA LEU A 433 6.15 3.98 30.49
C LEU A 433 5.71 3.21 29.23
N LYS A 434 6.04 1.91 29.12
CA LYS A 434 5.58 1.06 28.01
C LYS A 434 4.10 0.70 28.11
N ASN A 435 3.58 0.55 29.32
CA ASN A 435 2.20 0.14 29.57
C ASN A 435 1.60 0.85 30.82
N PRO A 436 1.34 2.16 30.76
CA PRO A 436 0.81 2.88 31.91
C PRO A 436 -0.64 2.46 32.17
N LYS A 437 -0.98 2.21 33.45
CA LYS A 437 -2.35 1.85 33.82
C LYS A 437 -3.24 3.08 33.97
N ASP A 438 -2.69 4.18 34.48
CA ASP A 438 -3.38 5.44 34.72
C ASP A 438 -2.39 6.64 34.70
N GLU A 439 -2.93 7.87 34.74
CA GLU A 439 -2.15 9.11 34.71
C GLU A 439 -1.31 9.32 35.98
N ASN A 440 -1.73 8.72 37.10
CA ASN A 440 -1.02 8.84 38.37
C ASN A 440 0.29 8.05 38.34
N GLU A 441 0.32 6.87 37.71
CA GLU A 441 1.54 6.11 37.47
C GLU A 441 2.53 6.89 36.60
N ILE A 442 2.06 7.55 35.55
CA ILE A 442 2.89 8.41 34.68
C ILE A 442 3.47 9.57 35.50
N THR A 443 2.64 10.24 36.29
CA THR A 443 3.06 11.37 37.13
C THR A 443 4.10 10.94 38.17
N LYS A 444 3.94 9.76 38.77
CA LYS A 444 4.93 9.17 39.69
C LYS A 444 6.26 8.92 38.97
N VAL A 445 6.24 8.39 37.75
CA VAL A 445 7.45 8.18 36.96
C VAL A 445 8.11 9.50 36.58
N ILE A 446 7.35 10.51 36.16
CA ILE A 446 7.88 11.84 35.85
C ILE A 446 8.56 12.45 37.09
N ASN A 447 7.93 12.40 38.25
CA ASN A 447 8.51 12.90 39.50
C ASN A 447 9.78 12.12 39.90
N THR A 448 9.78 10.81 39.68
CA THR A 448 10.96 9.97 39.92
C THR A 448 12.11 10.35 38.97
N LEU A 449 11.84 10.53 37.69
CA LEU A 449 12.82 10.98 36.70
C LEU A 449 13.36 12.37 37.05
N LYS A 450 12.48 13.29 37.48
CA LYS A 450 12.85 14.63 37.93
C LYS A 450 13.78 14.59 39.15
N SER A 451 13.57 13.66 40.09
CA SER A 451 14.46 13.46 41.24
C SER A 451 15.88 13.01 40.84
N PHE A 452 16.05 12.40 39.66
CA PHE A 452 17.36 12.05 39.09
C PHE A 452 17.99 13.19 38.28
N GLY A 453 17.29 14.32 38.13
CA GLY A 453 17.70 15.45 37.28
C GLY A 453 17.29 15.29 35.81
N ILE A 454 16.39 14.36 35.49
CA ILE A 454 15.81 14.20 34.15
C ILE A 454 14.48 14.95 34.12
N ASP A 455 14.50 16.20 33.66
CA ASP A 455 13.27 16.97 33.47
C ASP A 455 12.66 16.69 32.09
N VAL A 456 11.76 15.72 32.06
CA VAL A 456 11.04 15.29 30.84
C VAL A 456 10.15 16.42 30.27
N GLN A 457 9.74 17.41 31.07
CA GLN A 457 8.89 18.52 30.60
C GLN A 457 9.71 19.76 30.20
N GLY A 458 10.84 19.98 30.86
CA GLY A 458 11.73 21.12 30.64
C GLY A 458 12.76 20.92 29.53
N GLN A 459 13.18 19.68 29.25
CA GLN A 459 14.25 19.43 28.28
C GLN A 459 13.72 19.44 26.83
N PRO A 460 14.36 20.19 25.91
CA PRO A 460 13.99 20.25 24.49
C PRO A 460 13.93 18.88 23.83
N GLU A 461 14.76 17.95 24.31
CA GLU A 461 14.87 16.57 23.83
C GLU A 461 13.60 15.74 24.07
N PHE A 462 12.76 16.13 25.05
CA PHE A 462 11.54 15.43 25.45
C PHE A 462 10.26 16.19 25.11
N ARG A 463 10.36 17.42 24.61
CA ARG A 463 9.23 18.13 24.04
C ARG A 463 8.90 17.46 22.72
N ASP A 464 7.84 16.64 22.70
CA ASP A 464 7.27 16.16 21.46
C ASP A 464 6.82 17.38 20.67
N GLY A 465 7.64 17.72 19.67
CA GLY A 465 7.66 19.02 19.03
C GLY A 465 6.33 19.43 18.41
N PHE A 466 5.38 18.52 18.20
CA PHE A 466 4.16 18.80 17.48
C PHE A 466 3.21 19.74 18.26
N GLY A 467 3.01 20.94 17.75
CA GLY A 467 2.13 21.97 18.30
C GLY A 467 2.71 22.74 19.48
N SER A 468 4.03 22.66 19.72
CA SER A 468 4.73 23.50 20.70
C SER A 468 5.09 24.86 20.10
N SER A 469 4.98 25.94 20.87
CA SER A 469 5.39 27.27 20.40
C SER A 469 6.91 27.33 20.22
N ASP A 470 7.36 28.00 19.16
CA ASP A 470 8.79 28.28 18.91
C ASP A 470 9.31 29.53 19.63
N GLY A 471 8.45 30.23 20.40
CA GLY A 471 8.79 31.48 21.10
C GLY A 471 8.83 32.73 20.21
N LYS A 472 8.65 32.59 18.89
CA LYS A 472 8.60 33.66 17.88
C LYS A 472 7.21 33.78 17.23
N GLY A 473 6.18 33.24 17.88
CA GLY A 473 4.80 33.26 17.39
C GLY A 473 4.45 32.12 16.42
N GLY A 474 5.40 31.25 16.07
CA GLY A 474 5.16 30.03 15.30
C GLY A 474 4.87 28.83 16.20
N TYR A 475 4.20 27.82 15.64
CA TYR A 475 4.00 26.52 16.29
C TYR A 475 4.70 25.45 15.46
N ARG A 476 5.35 24.52 16.14
CA ARG A 476 6.09 23.42 15.53
C ARG A 476 5.12 22.34 15.06
N ASP A 477 4.48 22.51 13.92
CA ASP A 477 3.48 21.59 13.39
C ASP A 477 3.70 21.22 11.92
N ILE A 478 4.79 21.71 11.34
CA ILE A 478 5.20 21.38 9.98
C ILE A 478 6.08 20.14 10.03
N VAL A 479 5.63 19.06 9.39
CA VAL A 479 6.42 17.85 9.22
C VAL A 479 6.82 17.73 7.76
N LEU A 480 8.13 17.72 7.49
CA LEU A 480 8.64 17.50 6.14
C LEU A 480 8.31 16.10 5.66
N LYS A 481 7.87 15.98 4.39
CA LYS A 481 7.65 14.68 3.73
C LYS A 481 8.95 13.89 3.74
N ASN A 482 8.85 12.56 3.86
CA ASN A 482 10.03 11.70 3.92
C ASN A 482 10.93 11.88 2.68
N ASP A 483 10.31 12.07 1.51
CA ASP A 483 11.01 12.24 0.24
C ASP A 483 11.88 13.50 0.25
N ASP A 484 11.30 14.64 0.64
CA ASP A 484 12.02 15.92 0.72
C ASP A 484 13.14 15.90 1.76
N ARG A 485 12.92 15.25 2.92
CA ARG A 485 14.00 15.06 3.90
C ARG A 485 15.13 14.23 3.33
N THR A 486 14.82 13.16 2.61
CA THR A 486 15.82 12.27 2.01
C THR A 486 16.58 13.00 0.91
N ALA A 487 15.90 13.81 0.10
CA ALA A 487 16.51 14.67 -0.91
C ALA A 487 17.49 15.67 -0.28
N LEU A 488 17.10 16.36 0.81
CA LEU A 488 17.99 17.26 1.53
C LEU A 488 19.26 16.55 2.02
N ILE A 489 19.13 15.41 2.69
CA ILE A 489 20.27 14.65 3.21
C ILE A 489 21.17 14.13 2.08
N LYS A 490 20.58 13.62 1.00
CA LYS A 490 21.32 13.16 -0.18
C LYS A 490 22.11 14.32 -0.81
N SER A 491 21.52 15.51 -0.93
CA SER A 491 22.19 16.71 -1.44
C SER A 491 23.31 17.21 -0.52
N MET A 492 23.18 17.08 0.80
CA MET A 492 24.29 17.36 1.72
C MET A 492 25.49 16.46 1.46
N VAL A 493 25.25 15.15 1.36
CA VAL A 493 26.28 14.14 1.16
C VAL A 493 26.96 14.32 -0.20
N SER A 494 26.18 14.62 -1.24
CA SER A 494 26.71 14.77 -2.61
C SER A 494 27.61 15.99 -2.76
N LYS A 495 27.32 17.10 -2.07
CA LYS A 495 28.14 18.32 -2.13
C LYS A 495 29.50 18.15 -1.44
N ARG A 496 29.66 17.18 -0.52
CA ARG A 496 30.89 16.93 0.27
C ARG A 496 31.40 18.15 1.08
N ILE A 497 30.54 19.13 1.33
CA ILE A 497 30.87 20.34 2.11
C ILE A 497 30.65 20.10 3.62
N TYR A 498 29.84 19.10 3.98
CA TYR A 498 29.42 18.83 5.36
C TYR A 498 30.06 17.56 5.90
N THR A 499 30.40 17.55 7.19
CA THR A 499 30.87 16.33 7.87
C THR A 499 29.72 15.37 8.17
N ASN A 500 30.03 14.10 8.44
CA ASN A 500 29.01 13.10 8.79
C ASN A 500 28.24 13.49 10.06
N GLU A 501 28.90 14.12 11.03
CA GLU A 501 28.24 14.63 12.24
C GLU A 501 27.23 15.71 11.91
N GLN A 502 27.58 16.65 11.02
CA GLN A 502 26.67 17.71 10.57
C GLN A 502 25.48 17.13 9.79
N VAL A 503 25.72 16.14 8.93
CA VAL A 503 24.65 15.42 8.21
C VAL A 503 23.69 14.74 9.20
N ASN A 504 24.23 14.09 10.24
CA ASN A 504 23.41 13.45 11.28
C ASN A 504 22.62 14.46 12.12
N GLN A 505 23.22 15.61 12.46
CA GLN A 505 22.54 16.70 13.16
C GLN A 505 21.34 17.22 12.34
N TRP A 506 21.55 17.49 11.04
CA TRP A 506 20.46 17.90 10.14
C TRP A 506 19.42 16.82 9.95
N SER A 507 19.82 15.55 9.79
CA SER A 507 18.88 14.42 9.67
C SER A 507 17.97 14.29 10.89
N ASN A 508 18.51 14.51 12.09
CA ASN A 508 17.71 14.51 13.31
C ASN A 508 16.84 15.77 13.43
N TYR A 509 17.37 16.94 13.09
CA TYR A 509 16.64 18.21 13.10
C TYR A 509 15.47 18.25 12.10
N LEU A 510 15.59 17.62 10.93
CA LEU A 510 14.53 17.62 9.91
C LEU A 510 13.42 16.59 10.22
N LYS A 511 13.67 15.63 11.13
CA LYS A 511 12.67 14.62 11.56
C LYS A 511 11.67 15.17 12.57
N GLN A 512 12.03 16.21 13.31
CA GLN A 512 11.11 16.83 14.27
C GLN A 512 10.12 17.77 13.55
N PRO A 513 8.95 18.00 14.15
CA PRO A 513 8.05 19.06 13.72
C PRO A 513 8.76 20.42 13.80
N LEU A 514 8.71 21.15 12.69
CA LEU A 514 9.31 22.46 12.52
C LEU A 514 8.23 23.52 12.70
N SER A 515 8.61 24.67 13.26
CA SER A 515 7.77 25.85 13.11
C SER A 515 7.94 26.46 11.73
N ARG A 516 7.02 27.35 11.35
CA ARG A 516 7.15 28.10 10.10
C ARG A 516 8.44 28.94 10.07
N ASN A 517 8.75 29.63 11.17
CA ASN A 517 10.00 30.40 11.27
C ASN A 517 11.22 29.51 11.13
N GLU A 518 11.22 28.31 11.71
CA GLU A 518 12.33 27.37 11.53
C GLU A 518 12.43 26.86 10.09
N LEU A 519 11.30 26.61 9.44
CA LEU A 519 11.26 26.22 8.04
C LEU A 519 11.83 27.34 7.15
N GLU A 520 11.37 28.57 7.33
CA GLU A 520 11.74 29.73 6.49
C GLU A 520 13.13 30.30 6.79
N GLU A 521 13.52 30.42 8.06
CA GLU A 521 14.81 31.02 8.44
C GLU A 521 15.96 30.02 8.35
N LYS A 522 15.70 28.71 8.52
CA LYS A 522 16.76 27.69 8.56
C LYS A 522 16.66 26.71 7.40
N VAL A 523 15.53 26.04 7.22
CA VAL A 523 15.44 24.90 6.29
C VAL A 523 15.44 25.34 4.83
N ILE A 524 14.69 26.38 4.46
CA ILE A 524 14.64 26.89 3.08
C ILE A 524 16.01 27.46 2.64
N PRO A 525 16.66 28.35 3.39
CA PRO A 525 18.00 28.85 3.06
C PRO A 525 19.03 27.73 2.99
N PHE A 526 18.91 26.74 3.88
CA PHE A 526 19.74 25.56 3.87
C PHE A 526 19.54 24.72 2.60
N ALA A 527 18.30 24.44 2.21
CA ALA A 527 17.93 23.73 0.99
C ALA A 527 18.52 24.43 -0.25
N LYS A 528 18.39 25.77 -0.30
CA LYS A 528 18.98 26.60 -1.36
C LYS A 528 20.51 26.50 -1.40
N LYS A 529 21.17 26.53 -0.24
CA LYS A 529 22.64 26.40 -0.14
C LYS A 529 23.15 25.07 -0.68
N ILE A 530 22.38 24.00 -0.53
CA ILE A 530 22.73 22.66 -1.03
C ILE A 530 22.10 22.33 -2.38
N ASP A 531 21.47 23.30 -3.03
CA ASP A 531 20.83 23.16 -4.35
C ASP A 531 19.78 22.04 -4.37
N CYS A 532 18.91 22.03 -3.35
CA CYS A 532 17.83 21.07 -3.17
C CYS A 532 16.47 21.79 -3.19
N TYR A 533 15.53 21.28 -3.98
CA TYR A 533 14.17 21.78 -4.02
C TYR A 533 13.32 21.12 -2.93
N LEU A 534 12.66 21.95 -2.12
CA LEU A 534 11.61 21.50 -1.21
C LEU A 534 10.27 21.54 -1.95
N GLY A 535 9.48 20.48 -1.87
CA GLY A 535 8.15 20.47 -2.47
C GLY A 535 7.24 21.58 -1.92
N GLU A 536 6.18 21.89 -2.65
CA GLU A 536 5.16 22.85 -2.21
C GLU A 536 4.28 22.26 -1.08
N GLY A 537 3.60 23.12 -0.34
CA GLY A 537 2.53 22.73 0.57
C GLY A 537 2.90 22.56 2.05
N TYR A 538 4.06 23.07 2.50
CA TYR A 538 4.42 23.05 3.93
C TYR A 538 3.77 24.19 4.70
N HIS A 539 2.48 24.05 4.97
CA HIS A 539 1.73 24.98 5.81
C HIS A 539 1.63 24.39 7.21
N GLY A 540 2.07 25.16 8.20
CA GLY A 540 1.70 24.87 9.59
C GLY A 540 0.19 24.98 9.76
N THR A 541 -0.34 24.33 10.77
CA THR A 541 -1.74 24.47 11.20
C THR A 541 -1.96 25.65 12.15
N GLY A 542 -0.87 26.32 12.57
CA GLY A 542 -0.90 27.47 13.46
C GLY A 542 -1.35 27.11 14.89
N PRO A 543 -1.56 28.11 15.77
CA PRO A 543 -2.05 27.91 17.14
C PRO A 543 -3.33 27.07 17.22
N HIS A 544 -4.17 27.15 16.19
CA HIS A 544 -5.54 26.63 16.21
C HIS A 544 -5.68 25.22 15.65
N ARG A 545 -4.58 24.63 15.16
CA ARG A 545 -4.54 23.24 14.67
C ARG A 545 -5.64 22.95 13.63
N PHE A 546 -5.72 23.79 12.59
CA PHE A 546 -6.65 23.58 11.48
C PHE A 546 -6.51 22.17 10.89
N ASP A 547 -7.65 21.53 10.59
CA ASP A 547 -7.68 20.23 9.90
C ASP A 547 -7.11 20.40 8.48
N PRO A 548 -6.00 19.72 8.13
CA PRO A 548 -5.35 19.88 6.82
C PRO A 548 -6.29 19.63 5.64
N LYS A 549 -7.21 18.66 5.76
CA LYS A 549 -8.15 18.35 4.68
C LYS A 549 -9.19 19.45 4.48
N LYS A 550 -9.64 20.06 5.58
CA LYS A 550 -10.57 21.19 5.51
C LYS A 550 -9.88 22.43 4.96
N LEU A 551 -8.63 22.64 5.33
CA LEU A 551 -7.83 23.75 4.83
C LEU A 551 -7.60 23.62 3.32
N GLU A 552 -7.32 22.42 2.82
CA GLU A 552 -7.14 22.18 1.38
C GLU A 552 -8.43 22.44 0.58
N ASN A 553 -9.57 21.97 1.08
CA ASN A 553 -10.87 22.25 0.45
C ASN A 553 -11.19 23.75 0.46
N ILE A 554 -10.85 24.45 1.54
CA ILE A 554 -11.02 25.91 1.67
C ILE A 554 -10.08 26.66 0.70
N LYS A 555 -8.86 26.17 0.50
CA LYS A 555 -7.91 26.76 -0.47
C LYS A 555 -8.47 26.75 -1.89
N GLU A 556 -9.04 25.64 -2.33
CA GLU A 556 -9.68 25.55 -3.65
C GLU A 556 -10.84 26.57 -3.77
N ALA A 557 -11.71 26.62 -2.76
CA ALA A 557 -12.82 27.57 -2.73
C ALA A 557 -12.37 29.05 -2.75
N ILE A 558 -11.34 29.40 -1.97
CA ILE A 558 -10.78 30.76 -1.94
C ILE A 558 -10.14 31.10 -3.30
N LYS A 559 -9.39 30.16 -3.90
CA LYS A 559 -8.77 30.37 -5.21
C LYS A 559 -9.80 30.67 -6.28
N ASP A 560 -10.88 29.88 -6.31
CA ASP A 560 -11.94 30.02 -7.30
C ASP A 560 -12.76 31.30 -7.08
N THR A 561 -13.02 31.67 -5.82
CA THR A 561 -13.85 32.84 -5.47
C THR A 561 -13.07 34.16 -5.57
N CYS A 562 -11.79 34.17 -5.18
CA CYS A 562 -10.97 35.39 -5.16
C CYS A 562 -10.16 35.61 -6.45
N HIS A 563 -10.07 34.60 -7.34
CA HIS A 563 -9.26 34.64 -8.56
C HIS A 563 -7.79 35.03 -8.35
N VAL A 564 -7.20 34.58 -7.23
CA VAL A 564 -5.82 34.89 -6.84
C VAL A 564 -4.82 33.85 -7.36
N SER A 565 -3.56 34.27 -7.52
CA SER A 565 -2.46 33.35 -7.84
C SER A 565 -2.20 32.36 -6.68
N ALA A 566 -1.51 31.25 -6.95
CA ALA A 566 -1.16 30.28 -5.90
C ALA A 566 -0.28 30.90 -4.79
N SER A 567 0.67 31.77 -5.15
CA SER A 567 1.51 32.47 -4.18
C SER A 567 0.70 33.40 -3.27
N MET A 568 -0.27 34.12 -3.84
CA MET A 568 -1.14 35.02 -3.08
C MET A 568 -2.09 34.27 -2.18
N LEU A 569 -2.66 33.17 -2.67
CA LEU A 569 -3.47 32.25 -1.86
C LEU A 569 -2.70 31.76 -0.63
N ASP A 570 -1.46 31.32 -0.80
CA ASP A 570 -0.66 30.81 0.30
C ASP A 570 -0.35 31.89 1.35
N HIS A 571 -0.08 33.13 0.92
CA HIS A 571 0.12 34.27 1.82
C HIS A 571 -1.16 34.65 2.59
N MET A 572 -2.32 34.60 1.93
CA MET A 572 -3.62 34.80 2.59
C MET A 572 -3.86 33.77 3.69
N ILE A 573 -3.71 32.48 3.34
CA ILE A 573 -3.89 31.38 4.29
C ILE A 573 -2.94 31.55 5.47
N LEU A 574 -1.67 31.90 5.21
CA LEU A 574 -0.67 32.16 6.25
C LEU A 574 -1.12 33.25 7.24
N LYS A 575 -1.63 34.38 6.74
CA LYS A 575 -2.11 35.49 7.59
C LYS A 575 -3.33 35.10 8.42
N ALA A 576 -4.21 34.25 7.89
CA ALA A 576 -5.37 33.74 8.62
C ALA A 576 -4.97 32.75 9.71
N ILE A 577 -4.14 31.74 9.40
CA ILE A 577 -3.75 30.70 10.39
C ILE A 577 -2.91 31.26 11.54
N ASN A 578 -2.20 32.38 11.31
CA ASN A 578 -1.39 33.05 12.33
C ASN A 578 -2.16 34.07 13.18
N GLN A 579 -3.47 34.28 12.95
CA GLN A 579 -4.28 35.10 13.87
C GLN A 579 -4.28 34.47 15.26
N LYS A 580 -4.11 35.29 16.31
CA LYS A 580 -4.12 34.79 17.71
C LYS A 580 -5.50 34.25 18.15
N ASP A 581 -6.57 34.79 17.58
CA ASP A 581 -7.95 34.41 17.88
C ASP A 581 -8.44 33.35 16.86
N PRO A 582 -8.83 32.14 17.29
CA PRO A 582 -9.31 31.08 16.39
C PRO A 582 -10.57 31.47 15.63
N LYS A 583 -11.47 32.22 16.28
CA LYS A 583 -12.74 32.61 15.67
C LYS A 583 -12.48 33.59 14.53
N LYS A 584 -11.64 34.59 14.78
CA LYS A 584 -11.20 35.54 13.75
C LYS A 584 -10.49 34.86 12.58
N ALA A 585 -9.62 33.89 12.86
CA ALA A 585 -8.94 33.11 11.83
C ALA A 585 -9.95 32.36 10.92
N GLN A 586 -10.90 31.66 11.53
CA GLN A 586 -11.93 30.92 10.82
C GLN A 586 -12.88 31.84 10.04
N ASP A 587 -13.26 32.98 10.63
CA ASP A 587 -14.13 33.98 9.99
C ASP A 587 -13.45 34.58 8.75
N MET A 588 -12.14 34.85 8.80
CA MET A 588 -11.37 35.31 7.63
C MET A 588 -11.38 34.27 6.50
N LEU A 589 -11.07 33.00 6.81
CA LEU A 589 -11.07 31.91 5.83
C LEU A 589 -12.44 31.69 5.21
N ASN A 590 -13.50 31.68 6.03
CA ASN A 590 -14.87 31.51 5.57
C ASN A 590 -15.31 32.70 4.71
N ASN A 591 -14.97 33.93 5.10
CA ASN A 591 -15.31 35.12 4.33
C ASN A 591 -14.66 35.09 2.94
N TRP A 592 -13.37 34.77 2.84
CA TRP A 592 -12.71 34.66 1.53
C TRP A 592 -13.27 33.51 0.67
N ALA A 593 -13.64 32.40 1.29
CA ALA A 593 -14.19 31.25 0.59
C ALA A 593 -15.63 31.46 0.08
N THR A 594 -16.39 32.38 0.70
CA THR A 594 -17.83 32.58 0.40
C THR A 594 -18.11 33.92 -0.30
N ASN A 595 -17.52 35.00 0.20
CA ASN A 595 -17.77 36.36 -0.25
C ASN A 595 -16.62 36.93 -1.10
N GLY A 596 -15.50 36.21 -1.18
CA GLY A 596 -14.28 36.69 -1.83
C GLY A 596 -13.51 37.69 -0.96
N MET A 597 -12.59 38.40 -1.60
CA MET A 597 -11.75 39.41 -0.95
C MET A 597 -12.13 40.81 -1.43
N SER A 598 -12.07 41.80 -0.53
CA SER A 598 -12.26 43.20 -0.93
C SER A 598 -11.07 43.71 -1.78
N HIS A 599 -11.30 44.68 -2.66
CA HIS A 599 -10.23 45.25 -3.50
C HIS A 599 -9.09 45.87 -2.67
N GLN A 600 -9.40 46.46 -1.51
CA GLN A 600 -8.40 47.02 -0.61
C GLN A 600 -7.50 45.95 0.01
N GLU A 601 -8.09 44.83 0.46
CA GLU A 601 -7.31 43.70 0.95
C GLU A 601 -6.45 43.10 -0.18
N PHE A 602 -6.99 42.99 -1.39
CA PHE A 602 -6.25 42.45 -2.54
C PHE A 602 -4.99 43.27 -2.83
N GLU A 603 -5.12 44.60 -2.90
CA GLU A 603 -3.98 45.50 -3.10
C GLU A 603 -3.01 45.47 -1.92
N GLN A 604 -3.49 45.30 -0.69
CA GLN A 604 -2.62 45.10 0.48
C GLN A 604 -1.79 43.82 0.34
N TYR A 605 -2.43 42.67 0.10
CA TYR A 605 -1.75 41.38 -0.02
C TYR A 605 -0.80 41.34 -1.21
N ARG A 606 -1.18 41.94 -2.34
CA ARG A 606 -0.34 42.05 -3.53
C ARG A 606 0.97 42.80 -3.24
N LYS A 607 0.88 43.95 -2.56
CA LYS A 607 2.06 44.75 -2.17
C LYS A 607 2.97 44.02 -1.18
N GLU A 608 2.40 43.22 -0.27
CA GLU A 608 3.17 42.41 0.67
C GLU A 608 3.94 41.27 -0.04
N ILE A 609 3.42 40.75 -1.17
CA ILE A 609 4.04 39.66 -1.94
C ILE A 609 5.14 40.15 -2.88
N ASP A 610 4.97 41.31 -3.51
CA ASP A 610 5.97 41.87 -4.45
C ASP A 610 7.34 42.18 -3.79
N TRP A 611 7.46 42.02 -2.47
CA TRP A 611 8.70 42.22 -1.70
C TRP A 611 9.38 40.91 -1.24
N ALA A 612 8.73 39.75 -1.40
CA ALA A 612 9.22 38.44 -0.98
C ALA A 612 9.70 37.61 -2.18
#